data_AF-A0A8R1ESK1-F1
#
_entry.id   AF-A0A8R1ESK1-F1
#
_cell.length_a   1.000
_cell.length_b   1.000
_cell.length_c   1.000
_cell.angle_alpha   90.00
_cell.angle_beta   90.00
_cell.angle_gamma   90.00
#
_symmetry.space_group_name_H-M   'P 1'
#
loop_
_entity.id
_entity.type
_entity.pdbx_description
1 polymer ?
#
loop_
_entity_poly.entity_id
_entity_poly.type
_entity_poly.pdbx_seq_one_letter_code
_entity_poly.pdbx_strand_id
1 'polypeptide(L)'
;MKARDSAHFFCAVLSESLQISLYEKYELQEQVFIRWANHRLGTERLTDYKSLQDGSNAIFVYQAIVGQAMAVLGNPADDWPNILQYVGDTKINAQEVMEGQQKSVLAAWWQLVQFFWKNHAPMQLREEKLSEAIKQWCIEVTKAYEEIDVYDFTSSFRDGHAFNYLIHSYE
;
A
#
# COMPACT_ATOMS: atom_id res chain seq x y z
N MET A 1 -0.81 14.29 4.74
CA MET A 1 -0.33 12.90 4.93
C MET A 1 0.72 12.91 6.03
N LYS A 2 0.68 11.97 6.98
CA LYS A 2 1.75 11.87 8.00
C LYS A 2 2.96 11.17 7.36
N ALA A 3 4.18 11.55 7.74
CA ALA A 3 5.43 10.99 7.18
C ALA A 3 5.47 9.45 7.18
N ARG A 4 4.89 8.81 8.19
CA ARG A 4 4.86 7.35 8.33
C ARG A 4 3.93 6.65 7.35
N ASP A 5 2.86 7.31 6.88
CA ASP A 5 2.02 6.80 5.80
C ASP A 5 2.78 6.85 4.47
N SER A 6 3.51 7.95 4.23
CA SER A 6 4.37 8.11 3.05
C SER A 6 5.41 7.00 2.95
N ALA A 7 6.03 6.60 4.06
CA ALA A 7 7.02 5.53 4.08
C ALA A 7 6.45 4.15 3.69
N HIS A 8 5.26 3.79 4.21
CA HIS A 8 4.62 2.54 3.82
C HIS A 8 4.21 2.53 2.33
N PHE A 9 3.67 3.65 1.84
CA PHE A 9 3.32 3.77 0.42
C PHE A 9 4.53 3.80 -0.48
N PHE A 10 5.61 4.44 -0.05
CA PHE A 10 6.90 4.38 -0.73
C PHE A 10 7.39 2.94 -0.87
N CYS A 11 7.41 2.16 0.22
CA CYS A 11 7.81 0.75 0.13
C CYS A 11 6.89 -0.07 -0.78
N ALA A 12 5.57 0.18 -0.75
CA ALA A 12 4.62 -0.50 -1.62
C ALA A 12 4.88 -0.17 -3.10
N VAL A 13 4.98 1.11 -3.45
CA VAL A 13 5.27 1.58 -4.81
C VAL A 13 6.64 1.10 -5.31
N LEU A 14 7.65 1.15 -4.44
CA LEU A 14 8.98 0.68 -4.77
C LEU A 14 8.99 -0.81 -5.05
N SER A 15 8.31 -1.63 -4.23
CA SER A 15 8.20 -3.08 -4.46
C SER A 15 7.55 -3.43 -5.80
N GLU A 16 6.67 -2.57 -6.32
CA GLU A 16 6.10 -2.76 -7.66
C GLU A 16 7.14 -2.56 -8.78
N SER A 17 8.11 -1.70 -8.53
CA SER A 17 9.07 -1.21 -9.54
C SER A 17 10.40 -1.97 -9.53
N LEU A 18 10.78 -2.61 -8.41
CA LEU A 18 12.06 -3.33 -8.31
C LEU A 18 12.17 -4.49 -9.30
N GLN A 19 13.33 -4.59 -9.98
CA GLN A 19 13.69 -5.73 -10.84
C GLN A 19 14.23 -6.91 -10.01
N ILE A 20 13.37 -7.48 -9.17
CA ILE A 20 13.65 -8.66 -8.33
C ILE A 20 12.82 -9.86 -8.79
N SER A 21 13.07 -11.04 -8.23
CA SER A 21 12.25 -12.21 -8.55
C SER A 21 10.79 -11.97 -8.15
N LEU A 22 9.85 -12.59 -8.88
CA LEU A 22 8.42 -12.44 -8.60
C LEU A 22 8.07 -12.85 -7.16
N TYR A 23 8.77 -13.86 -6.64
CA TYR A 23 8.63 -14.34 -5.27
C TYR A 23 9.05 -13.28 -4.26
N GLU A 24 10.26 -12.71 -4.39
CA GLU A 24 10.75 -11.66 -3.49
C GLU A 24 9.85 -10.42 -3.54
N LYS A 25 9.35 -10.07 -4.73
CA LYS A 25 8.39 -8.98 -4.90
C LYS A 25 7.12 -9.20 -4.07
N TYR A 26 6.53 -10.39 -4.15
CA TYR A 26 5.32 -10.70 -3.40
C TYR A 26 5.57 -10.77 -1.90
N GLU A 27 6.70 -11.30 -1.45
CA GLU A 27 7.08 -11.32 -0.04
C GLU A 27 7.24 -9.91 0.53
N LEU A 28 7.90 -9.01 -0.20
CA LEU A 28 8.03 -7.60 0.20
C LEU A 28 6.68 -6.90 0.27
N GLN A 29 5.81 -7.10 -0.73
CA GLN A 29 4.46 -6.53 -0.74
C GLN A 29 3.64 -7.00 0.45
N GLU A 30 3.67 -8.30 0.76
CA GLU A 30 3.01 -8.87 1.93
C GLU A 30 3.46 -8.17 3.21
N GLN A 31 4.78 -8.07 3.46
CA GLN A 31 5.29 -7.44 4.67
C GLN A 31 4.88 -5.96 4.77
N VAL A 32 4.87 -5.24 3.65
CA VAL A 32 4.46 -3.84 3.61
C VAL A 32 2.97 -3.71 3.94
N PHE A 33 2.11 -4.53 3.33
CA PHE A 33 0.67 -4.49 3.58
C PHE A 33 0.31 -4.88 5.02
N ILE A 34 0.97 -5.90 5.58
CA ILE A 34 0.79 -6.27 6.99
C ILE A 34 1.14 -5.10 7.91
N ARG A 35 2.33 -4.50 7.75
CA ARG A 35 2.77 -3.37 8.59
C ARG A 35 1.86 -2.16 8.44
N TRP A 36 1.45 -1.84 7.21
CA TRP A 36 0.55 -0.73 6.94
C TRP A 36 -0.84 -0.94 7.55
N ALA A 37 -1.42 -2.13 7.38
CA ALA A 37 -2.72 -2.49 7.95
C ALA A 37 -2.69 -2.40 9.48
N ASN A 38 -1.69 -3.01 10.11
CA ASN A 38 -1.49 -2.96 11.56
C ASN A 38 -1.31 -1.52 12.07
N HIS A 39 -0.53 -0.69 11.36
CA HIS A 39 -0.40 0.73 11.69
C HIS A 39 -1.74 1.46 11.63
N ARG A 40 -2.56 1.19 10.61
CA ARG A 40 -3.86 1.83 10.42
C ARG A 40 -4.87 1.44 11.50
N LEU A 41 -4.82 0.19 11.95
CA LEU A 41 -5.66 -0.36 13.01
C LEU A 41 -5.16 -0.02 14.42
N GLY A 42 -3.87 0.30 14.57
CA GLY A 42 -3.23 0.41 15.89
C GLY A 42 -3.14 -0.94 16.61
N THR A 43 -2.92 -2.03 15.86
CA THR A 43 -2.89 -3.41 16.38
C THR A 43 -1.75 -4.21 15.77
N GLU A 44 -1.50 -5.43 16.27
CA GLU A 44 -0.63 -6.44 15.62
C GLU A 44 -1.45 -7.64 15.15
N ARG A 45 -2.68 -7.40 14.70
CA ARG A 45 -3.63 -8.47 14.36
C ARG A 45 -3.21 -9.25 13.11
N LEU A 46 -2.64 -8.57 12.13
CA LEU A 46 -2.18 -9.21 10.90
C LEU A 46 -0.76 -9.70 11.13
N THR A 47 -0.54 -11.01 11.01
CA THR A 47 0.75 -11.63 11.32
C THR A 47 1.38 -12.34 10.14
N ASP A 48 0.58 -12.70 9.14
CA ASP A 48 1.00 -13.52 8.01
C ASP A 48 0.11 -13.29 6.77
N TYR A 49 0.48 -13.94 5.67
CA TYR A 49 -0.31 -13.99 4.45
C TYR A 49 -1.78 -14.39 4.66
N LYS A 50 -2.08 -15.34 5.56
CA LYS A 50 -3.47 -15.76 5.82
C LYS A 50 -4.30 -14.63 6.43
N SER A 51 -3.66 -13.78 7.23
CA SER A 51 -4.28 -12.57 7.75
C SER A 51 -4.66 -11.59 6.64
N LEU A 52 -3.89 -11.53 5.54
CA LEU A 52 -4.22 -10.78 4.34
C LEU A 52 -5.32 -11.44 3.51
N GLN A 53 -5.47 -12.77 3.54
CA GLN A 53 -6.55 -13.48 2.86
C GLN A 53 -7.90 -13.33 3.58
N ASP A 54 -7.88 -13.13 4.90
CA ASP A 54 -9.09 -12.95 5.71
C ASP A 54 -9.78 -11.60 5.41
N GLY A 55 -10.93 -11.68 4.73
CA GLY A 55 -11.71 -10.51 4.33
C GLY A 55 -12.21 -9.67 5.51
N SER A 56 -12.36 -10.25 6.70
CA SER A 56 -12.76 -9.50 7.89
C SER A 56 -11.67 -8.49 8.30
N ASN A 57 -10.39 -8.82 8.10
CA ASN A 57 -9.30 -7.86 8.32
C ASN A 57 -9.33 -6.71 7.29
N ALA A 58 -9.65 -7.01 6.03
CA ALA A 58 -9.83 -6.00 5.00
C ALA A 58 -10.99 -5.04 5.34
N ILE A 59 -12.10 -5.56 5.89
CA ILE A 59 -13.21 -4.75 6.41
C ILE A 59 -12.75 -3.82 7.53
N PHE A 60 -12.02 -4.32 8.53
CA PHE A 60 -11.53 -3.47 9.63
C PHE A 60 -10.63 -2.35 9.11
N VAL A 61 -9.74 -2.65 8.15
CA VAL A 61 -8.87 -1.64 7.54
C VAL A 61 -9.70 -0.62 6.78
N TYR A 62 -10.65 -1.04 5.94
CA TYR A 62 -11.55 -0.14 5.23
C TYR A 62 -12.31 0.78 6.20
N GLN A 63 -12.91 0.24 7.26
CA GLN A 63 -13.61 1.00 8.29
C GLN A 63 -12.69 2.04 8.95
N ALA A 64 -11.45 1.65 9.25
CA ALA A 64 -10.46 2.58 9.77
C ALA A 64 -10.18 3.71 8.76
N ILE A 65 -10.06 3.40 7.45
CA ILE A 65 -9.88 4.39 6.38
C ILE A 65 -11.04 5.40 6.36
N VAL A 66 -12.30 4.94 6.33
CA VAL A 66 -13.47 5.84 6.19
C VAL A 66 -13.90 6.49 7.52
N GLY A 67 -13.44 5.97 8.66
CA GLY A 67 -13.84 6.44 9.98
C GLY A 67 -15.29 6.10 10.34
N GLN A 68 -15.89 5.12 9.66
CA GLN A 68 -17.27 4.67 9.86
C GLN A 68 -17.31 3.16 10.08
N ALA A 69 -18.14 2.73 11.04
CA ALA A 69 -18.38 1.33 11.27
C ALA A 69 -19.24 0.74 10.14
N MET A 70 -18.81 -0.40 9.60
CA MET A 70 -19.65 -1.23 8.75
C MET A 70 -20.08 -2.45 9.53
N ALA A 71 -21.23 -3.03 9.18
CA ALA A 71 -21.53 -4.38 9.63
C ALA A 71 -20.43 -5.31 9.09
N VAL A 72 -19.75 -6.03 9.98
CA VAL A 72 -19.04 -7.25 9.57
C VAL A 72 -20.15 -8.16 9.10
N LEU A 73 -20.21 -8.39 7.79
CA LEU A 73 -21.20 -9.29 7.23
C LEU A 73 -20.82 -10.67 7.76
N GLY A 74 -21.72 -11.31 8.51
CA GLY A 74 -21.41 -12.55 9.24
C GLY A 74 -21.07 -13.76 8.34
N ASN A 75 -20.84 -13.52 7.05
CA ASN A 75 -20.47 -14.49 6.03
C ASN A 75 -19.16 -14.06 5.36
N PRO A 76 -18.03 -14.74 5.66
CA PRO A 76 -16.73 -14.45 5.05
C PRO A 76 -16.73 -14.52 3.52
N ALA A 77 -17.70 -15.22 2.90
CA ALA A 77 -17.83 -15.26 1.45
C ALA A 77 -18.25 -13.92 0.83
N ASP A 78 -18.83 -13.03 1.62
CA ASP A 78 -19.29 -11.72 1.18
C ASP A 78 -18.22 -10.63 1.43
N ASP A 79 -17.23 -10.87 2.29
CA ASP A 79 -16.29 -9.84 2.74
C ASP A 79 -15.49 -9.22 1.58
N TRP A 80 -14.79 -10.04 0.79
CA TRP A 80 -13.99 -9.54 -0.36
C TRP A 80 -14.83 -8.95 -1.49
N PRO A 81 -15.93 -9.57 -1.94
CA PRO A 81 -16.83 -8.95 -2.91
C PRO A 81 -17.29 -7.55 -2.48
N ASN A 82 -17.68 -7.39 -1.22
CA ASN A 82 -18.11 -6.09 -0.70
C ASN A 82 -16.97 -5.09 -0.64
N ILE A 83 -15.80 -5.48 -0.15
CA ILE A 83 -14.64 -4.59 -0.08
C ILE A 83 -14.24 -4.09 -1.48
N LEU A 84 -14.16 -4.99 -2.47
CA LEU A 84 -13.85 -4.61 -3.84
C LEU A 84 -14.91 -3.66 -4.42
N GLN A 85 -16.18 -3.89 -4.13
CA GLN A 85 -17.25 -2.97 -4.51
C GLN A 85 -17.10 -1.59 -3.85
N TYR A 86 -16.80 -1.53 -2.55
CA TYR A 86 -16.65 -0.26 -1.82
C TYR A 86 -15.44 0.56 -2.28
N VAL A 87 -14.33 -0.10 -2.61
CA VAL A 87 -13.15 0.59 -3.18
C VAL A 87 -13.30 0.90 -4.67
N GLY A 88 -14.37 0.38 -5.31
CA GLY A 88 -14.72 0.63 -6.70
C GLY A 88 -13.89 -0.18 -7.70
N ASP A 89 -13.38 -1.35 -7.30
CA ASP A 89 -12.68 -2.28 -8.20
C ASP A 89 -13.64 -3.35 -8.74
N THR A 90 -13.69 -3.49 -10.07
CA THR A 90 -14.53 -4.48 -10.77
C THR A 90 -13.70 -5.51 -11.55
N LYS A 91 -12.37 -5.51 -11.36
CA LYS A 91 -11.43 -6.31 -12.17
C LYS A 91 -10.87 -7.48 -11.38
N ILE A 92 -10.66 -7.31 -10.08
CA ILE A 92 -10.15 -8.35 -9.20
C ILE A 92 -11.25 -9.38 -8.96
N ASN A 93 -10.92 -10.64 -9.14
CA ASN A 93 -11.83 -11.74 -8.86
C ASN A 93 -11.82 -12.06 -7.36
N ALA A 94 -12.89 -11.71 -6.65
CA ALA A 94 -13.02 -11.96 -5.22
C ALA A 94 -12.85 -13.44 -4.84
N GLN A 95 -13.29 -14.36 -5.70
CA GLN A 95 -13.16 -15.79 -5.46
C GLN A 95 -11.68 -16.21 -5.41
N GLU A 96 -10.85 -15.68 -6.31
CA GLU A 96 -9.40 -15.95 -6.30
C GLU A 96 -8.72 -15.39 -5.06
N VAL A 97 -9.20 -14.25 -4.55
CA VAL A 97 -8.70 -13.68 -3.28
C VAL A 97 -9.05 -14.63 -2.13
N MET A 98 -10.30 -15.07 -2.05
CA MET A 98 -10.78 -16.00 -1.02
C MET A 98 -10.10 -17.37 -1.10
N GLU A 99 -9.73 -17.83 -2.28
CA GLU A 99 -8.94 -19.06 -2.51
C GLU A 99 -7.46 -18.87 -2.18
N GLY A 100 -7.01 -17.64 -1.93
CA GLY A 100 -5.65 -17.33 -1.51
C GLY A 100 -4.66 -17.25 -2.67
N GLN A 101 -5.13 -16.94 -3.88
CA GLN A 101 -4.25 -16.71 -5.04
C GLN A 101 -3.41 -15.45 -4.79
N GLN A 102 -2.09 -15.63 -4.66
CA GLN A 102 -1.15 -14.60 -4.20
C GLN A 102 -1.26 -13.27 -4.94
N LYS A 103 -1.33 -13.32 -6.27
CA LYS A 103 -1.45 -12.11 -7.08
C LYS A 103 -2.75 -11.36 -6.80
N SER A 104 -3.88 -12.06 -6.71
CA SER A 104 -5.20 -11.47 -6.44
C SER A 104 -5.29 -10.93 -5.02
N VAL A 105 -4.75 -11.62 -4.00
CA VAL A 105 -4.69 -11.10 -2.61
C VAL A 105 -3.90 -9.80 -2.55
N LEU A 106 -2.68 -9.77 -3.09
CA LEU A 106 -1.84 -8.58 -3.07
C LEU A 106 -2.46 -7.44 -3.90
N ALA A 107 -3.10 -7.74 -5.03
CA ALA A 107 -3.83 -6.74 -5.82
C ALA A 107 -5.01 -6.13 -5.03
N ALA A 108 -5.74 -6.93 -4.26
CA ALA A 108 -6.88 -6.44 -3.47
C ALA A 108 -6.42 -5.49 -2.35
N TRP A 109 -5.32 -5.84 -1.65
CA TRP A 109 -4.70 -4.95 -0.67
C TRP A 109 -4.14 -3.68 -1.28
N TRP A 110 -3.59 -3.76 -2.49
CA TRP A 110 -3.19 -2.58 -3.23
C TRP A 110 -4.37 -1.64 -3.55
N GLN A 111 -5.55 -2.17 -3.83
CA GLN A 111 -6.75 -1.33 -3.99
C GLN A 111 -7.16 -0.62 -2.71
N LEU A 112 -7.01 -1.24 -1.53
CA LEU A 112 -7.22 -0.56 -0.25
C LEU A 112 -6.23 0.60 -0.04
N VAL A 113 -4.96 0.41 -0.41
CA VAL A 113 -3.94 1.48 -0.37
C VAL A 113 -4.30 2.63 -1.31
N GLN A 114 -4.68 2.32 -2.56
CA GLN A 114 -5.13 3.34 -3.51
C GLN A 114 -6.41 4.06 -3.04
N PHE A 115 -7.34 3.33 -2.42
CA PHE A 115 -8.54 3.91 -1.85
C PHE A 115 -8.21 4.86 -0.69
N PHE A 116 -7.28 4.48 0.20
CA PHE A 116 -6.79 5.39 1.24
C PHE A 116 -6.22 6.66 0.61
N TRP A 117 -5.35 6.53 -0.39
CA TRP A 117 -4.72 7.67 -1.07
C TRP A 117 -5.77 8.66 -1.59
N LYS A 118 -6.75 8.17 -2.36
CA LYS A 118 -7.83 9.01 -2.92
C LYS A 118 -8.60 9.79 -1.85
N ASN A 119 -8.77 9.22 -0.66
CA ASN A 119 -9.55 9.83 0.41
C ASN A 119 -8.72 10.74 1.34
N HIS A 120 -7.44 10.44 1.56
CA HIS A 120 -6.61 11.07 2.61
C HIS A 120 -5.40 11.85 2.09
N ALA A 121 -5.07 11.79 0.80
CA ALA A 121 -4.02 12.62 0.23
C ALA A 121 -4.37 14.12 0.36
N PRO A 122 -3.36 15.01 0.42
CA PRO A 122 -3.55 16.44 0.26
C PRO A 122 -4.38 16.74 -0.99
N MET A 123 -5.29 17.70 -0.92
CA MET A 123 -6.27 17.97 -1.99
C MET A 123 -5.60 18.18 -3.35
N GLN A 124 -4.41 18.77 -3.37
CA GLN A 124 -3.60 19.04 -4.56
C GLN A 124 -3.08 17.76 -5.24
N LEU A 125 -2.91 16.66 -4.50
CA LEU A 125 -2.30 15.41 -4.99
C LEU A 125 -3.33 14.29 -5.22
N ARG A 126 -4.62 14.50 -4.88
CA ARG A 126 -5.65 13.44 -4.97
C ARG A 126 -5.93 12.98 -6.38
N GLU A 127 -5.77 13.86 -7.37
CA GLU A 127 -5.97 13.54 -8.78
C GLU A 127 -4.75 12.86 -9.41
N GLU A 128 -3.60 12.93 -8.74
CA GLU A 128 -2.39 12.25 -9.17
C GLU A 128 -2.42 10.77 -8.80
N LYS A 129 -1.77 9.96 -9.66
CA LYS A 129 -1.51 8.55 -9.33
C LYS A 129 -0.60 8.51 -8.11
N LEU A 130 -0.90 7.62 -7.16
CA LEU A 130 -0.09 7.42 -5.95
C LEU A 130 1.41 7.26 -6.28
N SER A 131 1.75 6.52 -7.35
CA SER A 131 3.13 6.35 -7.79
C SER A 131 3.80 7.67 -8.17
N GLU A 132 3.08 8.55 -8.88
CA GLU A 132 3.62 9.85 -9.31
C GLU A 132 3.78 10.79 -8.11
N ALA A 133 2.79 10.83 -7.23
CA ALA A 133 2.84 11.67 -6.05
C ALA A 133 3.95 11.24 -5.06
N ILE A 134 4.20 9.92 -4.92
CA ILE A 134 5.33 9.42 -4.13
C ILE A 134 6.66 9.77 -4.80
N LYS A 135 6.75 9.72 -6.13
CA LYS A 135 7.96 10.12 -6.86
C LYS A 135 8.24 11.61 -6.64
N GLN A 136 7.21 12.45 -6.78
CA GLN A 136 7.29 13.88 -6.53
C GLN A 136 7.72 14.16 -5.08
N TRP A 137 7.17 13.42 -4.11
CA TRP A 137 7.60 13.49 -2.73
C TRP A 137 9.09 13.14 -2.56
N CYS A 138 9.59 12.09 -3.21
CA CYS A 138 11.02 11.75 -3.17
C CYS A 138 11.88 12.89 -3.74
N ILE A 139 11.51 13.45 -4.90
CA ILE A 139 12.21 14.57 -5.54
C ILE A 139 12.27 15.78 -4.59
N GLU A 140 11.15 16.12 -3.97
CA GLU A 140 11.06 17.27 -3.06
C GLU A 140 11.92 17.09 -1.82
N VAL A 141 11.91 15.89 -1.23
CA VAL A 141 12.72 15.56 -0.06
C VAL A 141 14.21 15.54 -0.37
N THR A 142 14.59 15.05 -1.56
CA THR A 142 16.00 14.99 -1.95
C THR A 142 16.51 16.26 -2.62
N LYS A 143 15.67 17.29 -2.81
CA LYS A 143 16.00 18.51 -3.57
C LYS A 143 17.22 19.28 -3.04
N ALA A 144 17.52 19.15 -1.74
CA ALA A 144 18.64 19.84 -1.10
C ALA A 144 20.00 19.13 -1.29
N TYR A 145 20.01 17.91 -1.83
CA TYR A 145 21.22 17.13 -2.05
C TYR A 145 21.58 17.18 -3.54
N GLU A 146 22.70 17.81 -3.89
CA GLU A 146 23.14 17.98 -5.28
C GLU A 146 23.63 16.66 -5.90
N GLU A 147 23.99 15.70 -5.06
CA GLU A 147 24.58 14.42 -5.43
C GLU A 147 23.54 13.37 -5.87
N ILE A 148 22.24 13.65 -5.73
CA ILE A 148 21.18 12.69 -6.05
C ILE A 148 20.05 13.33 -6.85
N ASP A 149 19.61 12.62 -7.89
CA ASP A 149 18.43 12.98 -8.68
C ASP A 149 17.50 11.76 -8.80
N VAL A 150 16.28 11.91 -8.31
CA VAL A 150 15.27 10.83 -8.28
C VAL A 150 14.33 11.01 -9.45
N TYR A 151 14.37 10.09 -10.41
CA TYR A 151 13.54 10.14 -11.62
C TYR A 151 12.70 8.88 -11.86
N ASP A 152 13.06 7.75 -11.25
CA ASP A 152 12.29 6.51 -11.28
C ASP A 152 12.41 5.72 -9.96
N PHE A 153 11.65 4.63 -9.81
CA PHE A 153 11.75 3.71 -8.66
C PHE A 153 12.62 2.49 -8.97
N THR A 154 13.36 2.50 -10.08
CA THR A 154 14.19 1.39 -10.54
C THR A 154 15.66 1.74 -10.44
N SER A 155 16.12 2.62 -11.32
CA SER A 155 17.49 3.06 -11.48
C SER A 155 17.91 3.95 -10.33
N SER A 156 17.06 4.92 -9.92
CA SER A 156 17.40 5.90 -8.87
C SER A 156 17.58 5.27 -7.49
N PHE A 157 17.01 4.09 -7.23
CA PHE A 157 17.10 3.40 -5.94
C PHE A 157 17.98 2.15 -5.96
N ARG A 158 18.57 1.82 -7.12
CA ARG A 158 19.30 0.56 -7.33
C ARG A 158 20.56 0.45 -6.48
N ASP A 159 21.28 1.56 -6.32
CA ASP A 159 22.55 1.63 -5.60
C ASP A 159 22.39 1.93 -4.10
N GLY A 160 21.16 2.17 -3.64
CA GLY A 160 20.84 2.49 -2.25
C GLY A 160 21.17 3.93 -1.82
N HIS A 161 21.74 4.78 -2.67
CA HIS A 161 22.10 6.14 -2.27
C HIS A 161 20.87 7.02 -2.03
N ALA A 162 19.87 6.98 -2.92
CA ALA A 162 18.63 7.72 -2.75
C ALA A 162 17.92 7.37 -1.42
N PHE A 163 18.00 6.11 -0.99
CA PHE A 163 17.47 5.68 0.30
C PHE A 163 18.15 6.36 1.49
N ASN A 164 19.47 6.44 1.48
CA ASN A 164 20.23 7.07 2.56
C ASN A 164 19.84 8.54 2.71
N TYR A 165 19.70 9.27 1.60
CA TYR A 165 19.27 10.67 1.62
C TYR A 165 17.82 10.86 2.08
N LEU A 166 16.91 9.96 1.66
CA LEU A 166 15.54 9.97 2.17
C LEU A 166 15.52 9.76 3.69
N ILE A 167 16.31 8.84 4.24
CA ILE A 167 16.38 8.60 5.69
C ILE A 167 16.96 9.82 6.40
N HIS A 168 18.08 10.36 5.92
CA HIS A 168 18.74 11.53 6.50
C HIS A 168 17.84 12.77 6.53
N SER A 169 16.89 12.91 5.59
CA SER A 169 15.93 14.01 5.59
C SER A 169 14.95 14.02 6.78
N TYR A 170 14.83 12.90 7.49
CA TYR A 170 13.96 12.73 8.65
C TYR A 170 14.70 12.76 9.99
N GLU A 171 16.04 12.89 9.97
CA GLU A 171 16.86 13.20 11.15
C GLU A 171 16.85 14.70 11.45
#